data_AF-A0A7C5J3T0-F1
#
_entry.id   AF-A0A7C5J3T0-F1
#
_cell.length_a   1.000
_cell.length_b   1.000
_cell.length_c   1.000
_cell.angle_alpha   90.00
_cell.angle_beta   90.00
_cell.angle_gamma   90.00
#
_symmetry.space_group_name_H-M   'P 1'
#
loop_
_entity.id
_entity.type
_entity.pdbx_description
1 polymer ?
#
loop_
_entity_poly.entity_id
_entity_poly.type
_entity_poly.pdbx_seq_one_letter_code
_entity_poly.pdbx_strand_id
1 'polypeptide(L)'
;MRRLPLVVSLILGSAILLWGLAQLQGIFIEERDDALSAIEARRRALEQFAHKELTERLAAQLAAQKRTIDEAARDPLVPAGNVLLVDRGDQVLPRLARPKPGVGTPARMLYETLVGPGSGAHFQRNEESDLDSPWTERLRLLEDLKAALAGGDREQIEVLVRAILSHRAAFVISVTKDIPFTTAMLAVLQRGARPAASLMEDLLRDGLEGRVSRLEGLQRSLLREQSRFNA
;
A
#
# COMPACT_ATOMS: atom_id res chain seq x y z
N MET A 1 74.08 21.36 68.15
CA MET A 1 72.73 21.86 67.82
C MET A 1 72.75 22.80 66.60
N ARG A 2 73.11 22.33 65.40
CA ARG A 2 73.28 23.21 64.21
C ARG A 2 72.54 22.73 62.95
N ARG A 3 71.76 21.64 63.05
CA ARG A 3 70.98 21.05 61.93
C ARG A 3 69.49 21.40 61.96
N LEU A 4 68.96 21.82 63.11
CA LEU A 4 67.55 22.23 63.30
C LEU A 4 67.10 23.37 62.36
N PRO A 5 67.83 24.50 62.20
CA PRO A 5 67.34 25.59 61.36
C PRO A 5 67.26 25.21 59.88
N LEU A 6 68.16 24.35 59.41
CA LEU A 6 68.20 23.88 58.02
C LEU A 6 67.05 22.91 57.69
N VAL A 7 66.66 22.08 58.66
CA VAL A 7 65.49 21.20 58.53
C VAL A 7 64.19 22.02 58.51
N VAL A 8 64.08 23.05 59.35
CA VAL A 8 62.92 23.94 59.37
C VAL A 8 62.77 24.71 58.06
N SER A 9 63.87 25.25 57.50
CA SER A 9 63.82 25.93 56.20
C SER A 9 63.45 25.00 55.04
N LEU A 10 63.93 23.74 55.10
CA LEU A 10 63.62 22.74 54.07
C LEU A 10 62.15 22.34 54.12
N ILE A 11 61.60 22.06 55.31
CA ILE A 11 60.18 21.72 55.49
C ILE A 11 59.31 22.88 55.03
N LEU A 12 59.67 24.13 55.38
CA LEU A 12 58.92 25.31 54.98
C LEU A 12 58.96 25.53 53.46
N GLY A 13 60.13 25.38 52.84
CA GLY A 13 60.28 25.46 51.39
C GLY A 13 59.49 24.36 50.66
N SER A 14 59.52 23.13 51.16
CA SER A 14 58.74 22.02 50.62
C SER A 14 57.23 22.23 50.77
N ALA A 15 56.77 22.78 51.88
CA ALA A 15 55.35 23.07 52.10
C ALA A 15 54.83 24.13 51.12
N ILE A 16 55.60 25.20 50.87
CA ILE A 16 55.25 26.25 49.91
C ILE A 16 55.20 25.67 48.49
N LEU A 17 56.16 24.82 48.11
CA LEU A 17 56.17 24.17 46.80
C LEU A 17 54.98 23.23 46.61
N LEU A 18 54.63 22.43 47.62
CA LEU A 18 53.46 21.55 47.57
C LEU A 18 52.16 22.36 47.48
N TRP A 19 52.08 23.49 48.18
CA TRP A 19 50.93 24.40 48.09
C TRP A 19 50.80 25.02 46.70
N GLY A 20 51.90 25.52 46.14
CA GLY A 20 51.92 26.07 44.79
C GLY A 20 51.55 25.03 43.73
N LEU A 21 52.04 23.78 43.88
CA LEU A 21 51.70 22.68 42.98
C LEU A 21 50.22 22.30 43.08
N ALA A 22 49.65 22.25 44.29
CA ALA A 22 48.23 21.96 44.50
C ALA A 22 47.32 23.04 43.89
N GLN A 23 47.68 24.32 44.04
CA GLN A 23 46.98 25.44 43.39
C GLN A 23 46.99 25.32 41.86
N LEU A 24 48.15 24.99 41.28
CA LEU A 24 48.31 24.88 39.83
C LEU A 24 47.59 23.65 39.26
N GLN A 25 47.56 22.54 39.99
CA GLN A 25 46.72 21.39 39.67
C GLN A 25 45.23 21.72 39.73
N GLY A 26 44.80 22.57 40.68
CA GLY A 26 43.42 23.03 40.80
C GLY A 26 42.95 23.78 39.56
N ILE A 27 43.75 24.72 39.04
CA ILE A 27 43.43 25.51 37.83
C ILE A 27 43.26 24.59 36.62
N PHE A 28 44.16 23.61 36.43
CA PHE A 28 44.05 22.69 35.29
C PHE A 28 42.81 21.79 35.35
N ILE A 29 42.32 21.45 36.54
CA ILE A 29 41.07 20.69 36.70
C ILE A 29 39.88 21.58 36.34
N GLU A 30 39.86 22.82 36.83
CA GLU A 30 38.79 23.78 36.54
C GLU A 30 38.71 24.14 35.05
N GLU A 31 39.85 24.42 34.39
CA GLU A 31 39.91 24.67 32.94
C GLU A 31 39.45 23.44 32.13
N ARG A 32 39.78 22.23 32.59
CA ARG A 32 39.35 20.99 31.94
C ARG A 32 37.83 20.80 32.08
N ASP A 33 37.28 21.03 33.25
CA ASP A 33 35.84 20.89 33.50
C ASP A 33 35.05 21.95 32.72
N ASP A 34 35.56 23.17 32.62
CA ASP A 34 35.02 24.24 31.77
C ASP A 34 35.08 23.86 30.28
N ALA A 35 36.20 23.32 29.80
CA ALA A 35 36.32 22.86 28.43
C ALA A 35 35.33 21.71 28.12
N LEU A 36 35.16 20.76 29.05
CA LEU A 36 34.20 19.67 28.92
C LEU A 36 32.75 20.18 28.90
N SER A 37 32.40 21.10 29.80
CA SER A 37 31.06 21.68 29.85
C SER A 37 30.73 22.48 28.59
N ALA A 38 31.70 23.21 28.03
CA ALA A 38 31.56 23.92 26.76
C ALA A 38 31.36 22.97 25.58
N ILE A 39 32.08 21.85 25.54
CA ILE A 39 31.90 20.79 24.52
C ILE A 39 30.50 20.18 24.63
N GLU A 40 30.05 19.85 25.84
CA GLU A 40 28.71 19.32 26.06
C GLU A 40 27.61 20.31 25.67
N ALA A 41 27.76 21.59 26.01
CA ALA A 41 26.82 22.63 25.63
C ALA A 41 26.71 22.76 24.11
N ARG A 42 27.85 22.75 23.40
CA ARG A 42 27.88 22.75 21.92
C ARG A 42 27.22 21.51 21.35
N ARG A 43 27.50 20.33 21.91
CA ARG A 43 26.88 19.07 21.46
C ARG A 43 25.35 19.14 21.61
N ARG A 44 24.85 19.55 22.77
CA ARG A 44 23.40 19.68 23.01
C ARG A 44 22.76 20.70 22.06
N ALA A 45 23.43 21.83 21.81
CA ALA A 45 22.95 22.83 20.87
C ALA A 45 22.87 22.28 19.42
N LEU A 46 23.88 21.50 18.99
CA LEU A 46 23.87 20.83 17.69
C LEU A 46 22.78 19.76 17.58
N GLU A 47 22.58 18.96 18.63
CA GLU A 47 21.51 17.94 18.68
C GLU A 47 20.12 18.60 18.58
N GLN A 48 19.89 19.70 19.30
CA GLN A 48 18.65 20.47 19.22
C GLN A 48 18.43 21.10 17.84
N PHE A 49 19.48 21.68 17.27
CA PHE A 49 19.42 22.26 15.93
C PHE A 49 19.11 21.19 14.87
N ALA A 50 19.82 20.06 14.89
CA ALA A 50 19.62 18.96 13.97
C ALA A 50 18.21 18.35 14.11
N HIS A 51 17.71 18.19 15.33
CA HIS A 51 16.36 17.69 15.57
C HIS A 51 15.30 18.66 15.03
N LYS A 52 15.48 19.96 15.27
CA LYS A 52 14.57 21.01 14.77
C LYS A 52 14.58 21.06 13.25
N GLU A 53 15.76 21.10 12.64
CA GLU A 53 15.90 21.13 11.18
C GLU A 53 15.30 19.88 10.52
N LEU A 54 15.56 18.69 11.08
CA LEU A 54 14.96 17.46 10.59
C LEU A 54 13.43 17.49 10.70
N THR A 55 12.90 17.96 11.83
CA THR A 55 11.45 18.09 12.04
C THR A 55 10.84 19.05 11.04
N GLU A 56 11.45 20.21 10.81
CA GLU A 56 10.99 21.20 9.83
C GLU A 56 11.05 20.66 8.40
N ARG A 57 12.14 19.96 8.03
CA ARG A 57 12.28 19.32 6.72
C ARG A 57 11.23 18.23 6.51
N LEU A 58 10.98 17.38 7.51
CA LEU A 58 9.96 16.33 7.44
C LEU A 58 8.55 16.94 7.35
N ALA A 59 8.27 17.98 8.13
CA ALA A 59 6.99 18.69 8.06
C ALA A 59 6.77 19.33 6.69
N ALA A 60 7.80 19.97 6.11
CA ALA A 60 7.74 20.55 4.78
C ALA A 60 7.53 19.48 3.70
N GLN A 61 8.24 18.35 3.78
CA GLN A 61 8.05 17.23 2.85
C GLN A 61 6.64 16.62 2.97
N LEU A 62 6.14 16.43 4.18
CA LEU A 62 4.79 15.93 4.41
C LEU A 62 3.75 16.92 3.86
N ALA A 63 3.91 18.22 4.11
CA ALA A 63 3.01 19.25 3.59
C ALA A 63 3.00 19.27 2.05
N ALA A 64 4.16 19.12 1.41
CA ALA A 64 4.28 19.05 -0.04
C ALA A 64 3.61 17.80 -0.63
N GLN A 65 3.68 16.66 0.07
CA GLN A 65 3.12 15.39 -0.40
C GLN A 65 1.67 15.14 0.05
N LYS A 66 1.14 15.92 0.99
CA LYS A 66 -0.18 15.71 1.61
C LYS A 66 -1.28 15.52 0.58
N ARG A 67 -1.33 16.40 -0.43
CA ARG A 67 -2.33 16.32 -1.50
C ARG A 67 -2.23 15.00 -2.27
N THR A 68 -1.03 14.59 -2.63
CA THR A 68 -0.78 13.32 -3.35
C THR A 68 -1.15 12.12 -2.48
N ILE A 69 -0.87 12.16 -1.18
CA ILE A 69 -1.29 11.13 -0.22
C ILE A 69 -2.81 11.06 -0.15
N ASP A 70 -3.50 12.20 -0.01
CA ASP A 70 -4.96 12.28 0.08
C ASP A 70 -5.67 11.88 -1.23
N GLU A 71 -5.06 12.17 -2.39
CA GLU A 71 -5.54 11.74 -3.70
C GLU A 71 -5.32 10.23 -3.90
N ALA A 72 -4.14 9.70 -3.59
CA ALA A 72 -3.87 8.28 -3.64
C ALA A 72 -4.70 7.47 -2.64
N ALA A 73 -4.99 8.02 -1.46
CA ALA A 73 -5.88 7.36 -0.52
C ALA A 73 -7.31 7.20 -1.08
N ARG A 74 -7.79 8.17 -1.89
CA ARG A 74 -9.16 8.18 -2.45
C ARG A 74 -9.28 7.45 -3.78
N ASP A 75 -8.34 7.67 -4.69
CA ASP A 75 -8.33 7.03 -6.01
C ASP A 75 -7.23 5.97 -6.09
N PRO A 76 -7.59 4.68 -6.15
CA PRO A 76 -6.61 3.61 -6.21
C PRO A 76 -5.83 3.58 -7.53
N LEU A 77 -6.28 4.29 -8.58
CA LEU A 77 -5.54 4.41 -9.84
C LEU A 77 -4.37 5.39 -9.76
N VAL A 78 -4.34 6.27 -8.75
CA VAL A 78 -3.23 7.20 -8.56
C VAL A 78 -2.01 6.43 -8.03
N PRO A 79 -0.83 6.57 -8.68
CA PRO A 79 0.39 5.93 -8.25
C PRO A 79 0.88 6.50 -6.91
N ALA A 80 1.35 5.62 -6.04
CA ALA A 80 1.73 5.96 -4.66
C ALA A 80 3.03 5.26 -4.21
N GLY A 81 3.91 4.91 -5.16
CA GLY A 81 5.10 4.10 -4.87
C GLY A 81 6.13 4.75 -3.96
N ASN A 82 6.07 6.07 -3.80
CA ASN A 82 7.00 6.89 -3.02
C ASN A 82 6.42 7.41 -1.70
N VAL A 83 5.20 6.99 -1.32
CA VAL A 83 4.54 7.46 -0.09
C VAL A 83 4.13 6.27 0.78
N LEU A 84 4.38 6.40 2.08
CA LEU A 84 3.96 5.46 3.10
C LEU A 84 2.79 6.08 3.87
N LEU A 85 1.65 5.40 3.87
CA LEU A 85 0.50 5.74 4.71
C LEU A 85 0.15 4.53 5.55
N VAL A 86 0.21 4.69 6.86
CA VAL A 86 -0.23 3.70 7.85
C VAL A 86 -1.43 4.27 8.58
N ASP A 87 -2.58 3.62 8.47
CA ASP A 87 -3.80 3.99 9.18
C ASP A 87 -4.17 2.87 10.15
N ARG A 88 -4.35 3.20 11.43
CA ARG A 88 -4.69 2.24 12.51
C ARG A 88 -3.78 1.00 12.60
N GLY A 89 -2.52 1.13 12.21
CA GLY A 89 -1.54 0.03 12.21
C GLY A 89 -1.52 -0.79 10.91
N ASP A 90 -2.46 -0.55 9.99
CA ASP A 90 -2.49 -1.16 8.67
C ASP A 90 -1.80 -0.26 7.64
N GLN A 91 -0.89 -0.85 6.86
CA GLN A 91 -0.25 -0.15 5.76
C GLN A 91 -1.24 0.01 4.59
N VAL A 92 -1.74 1.23 4.38
CA VAL A 92 -2.66 1.59 3.29
C VAL A 92 -1.90 1.86 2.00
N LEU A 93 -0.75 2.55 2.09
CA LEU A 93 0.16 2.84 0.98
C LEU A 93 1.61 2.48 1.35
N PRO A 94 2.46 1.99 0.43
CA PRO A 94 2.08 1.51 -0.90
C PRO A 94 1.19 0.27 -0.80
N ARG A 95 0.31 0.09 -1.79
CA ARG A 95 -0.64 -1.03 -1.87
C ARG A 95 0.11 -2.30 -2.22
N LEU A 96 0.69 -2.95 -1.20
CA LEU A 96 1.44 -4.18 -1.38
C LEU A 96 0.47 -5.34 -1.57
N ALA A 97 0.45 -5.90 -2.78
CA ALA A 97 -0.14 -7.21 -3.02
C ALA A 97 0.66 -8.25 -2.24
N ARG A 98 0.25 -8.59 -1.02
CA ARG A 98 0.84 -9.73 -0.30
C ARG A 98 0.01 -10.96 -0.62
N PRO A 99 0.45 -11.84 -1.54
CA PRO A 99 -0.22 -13.10 -1.75
C PRO A 99 -0.23 -13.86 -0.42
N LYS A 100 -1.39 -14.35 0.00
CA LYS A 100 -1.48 -15.21 1.18
C LYS A 100 -0.75 -16.52 0.86
N PRO A 101 0.16 -17.00 1.72
CA PRO A 101 0.73 -18.32 1.55
C PRO A 101 -0.37 -19.38 1.65
N GLY A 102 -0.54 -20.17 0.58
CA GLY A 102 -1.55 -21.21 0.45
C GLY A 102 -1.50 -21.82 -0.95
N VAL A 103 -1.89 -23.09 -1.08
CA VAL A 103 -1.84 -23.84 -2.36
C VAL A 103 -3.10 -23.59 -3.23
N GLY A 104 -4.20 -23.15 -2.60
CA GLY A 104 -5.45 -22.88 -3.29
C GLY A 104 -5.44 -21.53 -4.01
N THR A 105 -5.65 -21.54 -5.33
CA THR A 105 -5.91 -20.33 -6.13
C THR A 105 -7.37 -20.34 -6.63
N PRO A 106 -8.38 -20.22 -5.74
CA PRO A 106 -9.79 -20.40 -6.09
C PRO A 106 -10.28 -19.45 -7.18
N ALA A 107 -9.81 -18.19 -7.17
CA ALA A 107 -10.11 -17.22 -8.22
C ALA A 107 -9.56 -17.64 -9.59
N ARG A 108 -8.35 -18.24 -9.62
CA ARG A 108 -7.73 -18.75 -10.85
C ARG A 108 -8.49 -19.96 -11.36
N MET A 109 -8.80 -20.92 -10.49
CA MET A 109 -9.59 -22.10 -10.87
C MET A 109 -10.94 -21.68 -11.44
N LEU A 110 -11.64 -20.75 -10.77
CA LEU A 110 -12.91 -20.21 -11.26
C LEU A 110 -12.76 -19.56 -12.63
N TYR A 111 -11.75 -18.70 -12.82
CA TYR A 111 -11.47 -18.10 -14.13
C TYR A 111 -11.22 -19.15 -15.23
N GLU A 112 -10.37 -20.14 -14.96
CA GLU A 112 -10.04 -21.20 -15.90
C GLU A 112 -11.29 -22.01 -16.29
N THR A 113 -12.14 -22.34 -15.31
CA THR A 113 -13.44 -22.99 -15.56
C THR A 113 -14.36 -22.11 -16.41
N LEU A 114 -14.44 -20.81 -16.13
CA LEU A 114 -15.32 -19.87 -16.84
C LEU A 114 -14.87 -19.59 -18.27
N VAL A 115 -13.57 -19.64 -18.56
CA VAL A 115 -13.04 -19.49 -19.93
C VAL A 115 -13.22 -20.78 -20.73
N GLY A 116 -13.24 -21.94 -20.07
CA GLY A 116 -13.44 -23.24 -20.70
C GLY A 116 -14.84 -23.45 -21.29
N PRO A 117 -15.02 -24.49 -22.13
CA PRO A 117 -16.33 -24.90 -22.62
C PRO A 117 -17.18 -25.53 -21.50
N GLY A 118 -18.48 -25.25 -21.49
CA GLY A 118 -19.43 -25.86 -20.56
C GLY A 118 -19.35 -25.33 -19.13
N SER A 119 -18.99 -24.06 -18.94
CA SER A 119 -18.83 -23.49 -17.60
C SER A 119 -20.15 -23.44 -16.83
N GLY A 120 -21.27 -23.19 -17.50
CA GLY A 120 -22.61 -23.30 -16.91
C GLY A 120 -22.94 -24.70 -16.36
N ALA A 121 -22.58 -25.76 -17.09
CA ALA A 121 -22.84 -27.15 -16.70
C ALA A 121 -21.92 -27.65 -15.57
N HIS A 122 -20.78 -27.00 -15.35
CA HIS A 122 -19.88 -27.28 -14.23
C HIS A 122 -20.40 -26.67 -12.91
N PHE A 123 -21.04 -25.50 -12.97
CA PHE A 123 -21.57 -24.83 -11.78
C PHE A 123 -22.98 -25.28 -11.40
N GLN A 124 -23.85 -25.57 -12.36
CA GLN A 124 -25.18 -26.17 -12.09
C GLN A 124 -25.11 -27.51 -11.36
N ARG A 125 -24.02 -28.28 -11.52
CA ARG A 125 -23.80 -29.55 -10.80
C ARG A 125 -23.23 -29.40 -9.39
N ASN A 126 -22.60 -28.26 -9.08
CA ASN A 126 -21.91 -28.04 -7.81
C ASN A 126 -22.66 -27.09 -6.87
N GLU A 127 -23.54 -26.22 -7.40
CA GLU A 127 -24.38 -25.30 -6.62
C GLU A 127 -25.84 -25.77 -6.65
N GLU A 128 -26.12 -26.83 -5.92
CA GLU A 128 -27.40 -27.56 -5.86
C GLU A 128 -28.53 -26.78 -5.13
N SER A 129 -28.47 -25.45 -4.97
CA SER A 129 -29.37 -24.76 -4.04
C SER A 129 -30.06 -23.47 -4.49
N ASP A 130 -29.82 -22.92 -5.68
CA ASP A 130 -30.70 -21.83 -6.16
C ASP A 130 -30.60 -21.58 -7.67
N LEU A 131 -31.48 -22.22 -8.44
CA LEU A 131 -31.56 -22.05 -9.90
C LEU A 131 -31.90 -20.60 -10.29
N ASP A 132 -32.52 -19.84 -9.40
CA ASP A 132 -32.91 -18.44 -9.61
C ASP A 132 -31.90 -17.44 -9.01
N SER A 133 -30.71 -17.89 -8.62
CA SER A 133 -29.70 -16.97 -8.09
C SER A 133 -29.19 -16.00 -9.16
N PRO A 134 -28.85 -14.75 -8.80
CA PRO A 134 -28.19 -13.80 -9.72
C PRO A 134 -26.88 -14.33 -10.31
N TRP A 135 -26.24 -15.28 -9.64
CA TRP A 135 -25.02 -15.91 -10.13
C TRP A 135 -25.31 -16.92 -11.25
N THR A 136 -26.34 -17.75 -11.08
CA THR A 136 -26.81 -18.70 -12.10
C THR A 136 -27.20 -17.99 -13.38
N GLU A 137 -27.95 -16.90 -13.29
CA GLU A 137 -28.34 -16.09 -14.45
C GLU A 137 -27.12 -15.48 -15.16
N ARG A 138 -26.14 -14.98 -14.38
CA ARG A 138 -24.90 -14.43 -14.92
C ARG A 138 -24.06 -15.47 -15.66
N LEU A 139 -24.05 -16.73 -15.19
CA LEU A 139 -23.41 -17.84 -15.88
C LEU A 139 -24.12 -18.21 -17.18
N ARG A 140 -25.47 -18.22 -17.17
CA ARG A 140 -26.28 -18.47 -18.38
C ARG A 140 -25.99 -17.44 -19.47
N LEU A 141 -25.99 -16.15 -19.10
CA LEU A 141 -25.65 -15.07 -20.03
C LEU A 141 -24.23 -15.21 -20.63
N LEU A 142 -23.27 -15.71 -19.85
CA LEU A 142 -21.91 -15.97 -20.35
C LEU A 142 -21.87 -17.14 -21.34
N GLU A 143 -22.62 -18.22 -21.10
CA GLU A 143 -22.72 -19.34 -22.04
C GLU A 143 -23.43 -18.93 -23.34
N ASP A 144 -24.52 -18.16 -23.22
CA ASP A 144 -25.22 -17.59 -24.39
C ASP A 144 -24.27 -16.69 -25.19
N LEU A 145 -23.43 -15.89 -24.51
CA LEU A 145 -22.43 -15.04 -25.16
C LEU A 145 -21.37 -15.87 -25.89
N LYS A 146 -20.86 -16.94 -25.27
CA LYS A 146 -19.92 -17.85 -25.93
C LYS A 146 -20.53 -18.49 -27.18
N ALA A 147 -21.79 -18.91 -27.11
CA ALA A 147 -22.51 -19.48 -28.25
C ALA A 147 -22.68 -18.46 -29.39
N ALA A 148 -23.08 -17.22 -29.07
CA ALA A 148 -23.20 -16.14 -30.04
C ALA A 148 -21.85 -15.78 -30.69
N LEU A 149 -20.76 -15.76 -29.90
CA LEU A 149 -19.40 -15.56 -30.40
C LEU A 149 -18.95 -16.69 -31.33
N ALA A 150 -19.27 -17.95 -31.01
CA ALA A 150 -18.98 -19.08 -31.88
C ALA A 150 -19.78 -19.03 -33.19
N GLY A 151 -21.01 -18.52 -33.15
CA GLY A 151 -21.86 -18.30 -34.32
C GLY A 151 -21.55 -17.04 -35.13
N GLY A 152 -20.74 -16.11 -34.59
CA GLY A 152 -20.42 -14.84 -35.23
C GLY A 152 -21.60 -13.85 -35.31
N ASP A 153 -22.64 -14.05 -34.49
CA ASP A 153 -23.85 -13.20 -34.50
C ASP A 153 -23.60 -11.89 -33.75
N ARG A 154 -23.25 -10.85 -34.51
CA ARG A 154 -22.85 -9.55 -33.95
C ARG A 154 -23.96 -8.86 -33.17
N GLU A 155 -25.21 -8.98 -33.62
CA GLU A 155 -26.35 -8.36 -32.94
C GLU A 155 -26.61 -9.05 -31.60
N GLN A 156 -26.62 -10.38 -31.61
CA GLN A 156 -26.79 -11.17 -30.40
C GLN A 156 -25.63 -10.95 -29.40
N ILE A 157 -24.38 -10.83 -29.88
CA ILE A 157 -23.22 -10.49 -29.03
C ILE A 157 -23.45 -9.15 -28.32
N GLU A 158 -23.90 -8.11 -29.03
CA GLU A 158 -24.14 -6.80 -28.43
C GLU A 158 -25.25 -6.86 -27.37
N VAL A 159 -26.37 -7.51 -27.70
CA VAL A 159 -27.49 -7.71 -26.77
C VAL A 159 -27.03 -8.40 -25.49
N LEU A 160 -26.26 -9.48 -25.61
CA LEU A 160 -25.78 -10.26 -24.46
C LEU A 160 -24.74 -9.50 -23.63
N VAL A 161 -23.82 -8.78 -24.26
CA VAL A 161 -22.87 -7.93 -23.54
C VAL A 161 -23.62 -6.87 -22.73
N ARG A 162 -24.60 -6.19 -23.35
CA ARG A 162 -25.43 -5.19 -22.66
C ARG A 162 -26.24 -5.83 -21.53
N ALA A 163 -26.78 -7.03 -21.73
CA ALA A 163 -27.50 -7.77 -20.70
C ALA A 163 -26.61 -8.10 -19.50
N ILE A 164 -25.39 -8.60 -19.73
CA ILE A 164 -24.42 -8.90 -18.65
C ILE A 164 -24.08 -7.62 -17.87
N LEU A 165 -23.78 -6.53 -18.56
CA LEU A 165 -23.43 -5.27 -17.92
C LEU A 165 -24.60 -4.69 -17.11
N SER A 166 -25.81 -4.75 -17.65
CA SER A 166 -27.04 -4.31 -16.96
C SER A 166 -27.31 -5.18 -15.73
N HIS A 167 -27.14 -6.49 -15.85
CA HIS A 167 -27.30 -7.41 -14.74
C HIS A 167 -26.23 -7.19 -13.65
N ARG A 168 -24.97 -6.91 -14.02
CA ARG A 168 -23.92 -6.54 -13.05
C ARG A 168 -24.24 -5.26 -12.30
N ALA A 169 -24.82 -4.29 -12.99
CA ALA A 169 -25.24 -3.03 -12.38
C ALA A 169 -26.46 -3.19 -11.44
N ALA A 170 -27.36 -4.13 -11.74
CA ALA A 170 -28.56 -4.38 -10.94
C ALA A 170 -28.33 -5.30 -9.73
N PHE A 171 -27.42 -6.28 -9.83
CA PHE A 171 -27.25 -7.33 -8.83
C PHE A 171 -25.81 -7.41 -8.30
N VAL A 172 -25.67 -7.22 -6.98
CA VAL A 172 -24.41 -7.39 -6.26
C VAL A 172 -24.15 -8.89 -6.02
N ILE A 173 -22.99 -9.36 -6.48
CA ILE A 173 -22.50 -10.73 -6.24
C ILE A 173 -21.21 -10.63 -5.42
N SER A 174 -20.86 -11.71 -4.70
CA SER A 174 -19.57 -11.81 -4.03
C SER A 174 -18.42 -11.46 -4.98
N VAL A 175 -17.54 -10.58 -4.51
CA VAL A 175 -16.35 -10.13 -5.23
C VAL A 175 -15.45 -11.30 -5.67
N THR A 176 -15.40 -12.36 -4.86
CA THR A 176 -14.66 -13.59 -5.17
C THR A 176 -15.18 -14.33 -6.41
N LYS A 177 -16.43 -14.06 -6.84
CA LYS A 177 -17.04 -14.57 -8.06
C LYS A 177 -17.07 -13.53 -9.18
N ASP A 178 -17.43 -12.28 -8.87
CA ASP A 178 -17.64 -11.23 -9.87
C ASP A 178 -16.34 -10.84 -10.62
N ILE A 179 -15.21 -10.77 -9.91
CA ILE A 179 -13.92 -10.44 -10.54
C ILE A 179 -13.45 -11.53 -11.50
N PRO A 180 -13.37 -12.81 -11.10
CA PRO A 180 -13.02 -13.88 -12.04
C PRO A 180 -13.99 -13.96 -13.21
N PHE A 181 -15.29 -13.75 -12.96
CA PHE A 181 -16.31 -13.70 -14.01
C PHE A 181 -16.08 -12.58 -15.01
N THR A 182 -15.91 -11.34 -14.55
CA THR A 182 -15.69 -10.19 -15.42
C THR A 182 -14.41 -10.36 -16.23
N THR A 183 -13.35 -10.88 -15.60
CA THR A 183 -12.09 -11.20 -16.27
C THR A 183 -12.27 -12.26 -17.36
N ALA A 184 -13.03 -13.32 -17.08
CA ALA A 184 -13.35 -14.37 -18.06
C ALA A 184 -14.20 -13.83 -19.22
N MET A 185 -15.24 -13.03 -18.93
CA MET A 185 -16.10 -12.40 -19.93
C MET A 185 -15.27 -11.54 -20.90
N LEU A 186 -14.39 -10.68 -20.38
CA LEU A 186 -13.52 -9.84 -21.21
C LEU A 186 -12.54 -10.68 -22.04
N ALA A 187 -11.96 -11.74 -21.48
CA ALA A 187 -11.08 -12.65 -22.20
C ALA A 187 -11.80 -13.37 -23.35
N VAL A 188 -13.03 -13.84 -23.11
CA VAL A 188 -13.89 -14.49 -24.10
C VAL A 188 -14.25 -13.49 -25.22
N LEU A 189 -14.68 -12.28 -24.86
CA LEU A 189 -15.03 -11.23 -25.82
C LEU A 189 -13.82 -10.81 -26.67
N GLN A 190 -12.64 -10.64 -26.04
CA GLN A 190 -11.41 -10.27 -26.74
C GLN A 190 -11.00 -11.32 -27.77
N ARG A 191 -11.14 -12.61 -27.44
CA ARG A 191 -10.81 -13.71 -28.35
C ARG A 191 -11.82 -13.85 -29.50
N GLY A 192 -13.11 -13.72 -29.21
CA GLY A 192 -14.18 -14.02 -30.16
C GLY A 192 -14.59 -12.84 -31.05
N ALA A 193 -14.63 -11.61 -30.52
CA ALA A 193 -15.18 -10.45 -31.24
C ALA A 193 -14.17 -9.34 -31.53
N ARG A 194 -13.00 -9.33 -30.89
CA ARG A 194 -11.98 -8.26 -31.00
C ARG A 194 -12.61 -6.86 -30.87
N PRO A 195 -13.21 -6.53 -29.71
CA PRO A 195 -13.86 -5.25 -29.50
C PRO A 195 -12.90 -4.07 -29.71
N ALA A 196 -13.46 -2.88 -29.96
CA ALA A 196 -12.68 -1.66 -30.07
C ALA A 196 -11.84 -1.41 -28.81
N ALA A 197 -10.62 -0.90 -28.98
CA ALA A 197 -9.70 -0.66 -27.88
C ALA A 197 -10.27 0.31 -26.83
N SER A 198 -11.00 1.34 -27.26
CA SER A 198 -11.67 2.29 -26.38
C SER A 198 -12.72 1.63 -25.48
N LEU A 199 -13.54 0.72 -26.02
CA LEU A 199 -14.52 -0.01 -25.22
C LEU A 199 -13.83 -0.89 -24.14
N MET A 200 -12.69 -1.49 -24.49
CA MET A 200 -11.93 -2.29 -23.53
C MET A 200 -11.30 -1.40 -22.45
N GLU A 201 -10.80 -0.22 -22.81
CA GLU A 201 -10.29 0.78 -21.87
C GLU A 201 -11.40 1.25 -20.92
N ASP A 202 -12.58 1.59 -21.43
CA ASP A 202 -13.72 2.00 -20.62
C ASP A 202 -14.11 0.90 -19.62
N LEU A 203 -14.22 -0.36 -20.07
CA LEU A 203 -14.57 -1.49 -19.21
C LEU A 203 -13.50 -1.80 -18.14
N LEU A 204 -12.23 -1.67 -18.48
CA LEU A 204 -11.12 -1.98 -17.58
C LEU A 204 -10.85 -0.86 -16.60
N ARG A 205 -10.82 0.39 -17.04
CA ARG A 205 -10.30 1.52 -16.27
C ARG A 205 -11.41 2.38 -15.68
N ASP A 206 -12.27 2.91 -16.54
CA ASP A 206 -13.16 4.02 -16.17
C ASP A 206 -14.51 3.54 -15.64
N GLY A 207 -14.95 2.37 -16.10
CA GLY A 207 -16.28 1.83 -15.90
C GLY A 207 -17.25 2.31 -16.97
N LEU A 208 -18.51 1.89 -16.87
CA LEU A 208 -19.57 2.31 -17.78
C LEU A 208 -20.66 3.06 -17.02
N GLU A 209 -21.04 4.22 -17.52
CA GLU A 209 -22.18 4.98 -17.01
C GLU A 209 -23.43 4.68 -17.85
N GLY A 210 -24.40 4.01 -17.24
CA GLY A 210 -25.74 3.84 -17.79
C GLY A 210 -26.72 4.90 -17.28
N ARG A 211 -27.92 4.97 -17.88
CA ARG A 211 -28.95 5.97 -17.50
C ARG A 211 -29.41 5.85 -16.04
N VAL A 212 -29.35 4.67 -15.45
CA VAL A 212 -29.90 4.38 -14.11
C VAL A 212 -28.84 3.79 -13.17
N SER A 213 -27.64 3.50 -13.69
CA SER A 213 -26.63 2.77 -12.93
C SER A 213 -25.22 3.02 -13.45
N ARG A 214 -24.26 3.10 -12.54
CA ARG A 214 -22.84 3.20 -12.84
C ARG A 214 -22.16 1.88 -12.53
N LEU A 215 -21.49 1.32 -13.53
CA LEU A 215 -20.62 0.16 -13.39
C LEU A 215 -19.19 0.67 -13.18
N GLU A 216 -18.55 0.25 -12.09
CA GLU A 216 -17.16 0.59 -11.83
C GLU A 216 -16.20 -0.20 -12.74
N GLY A 217 -15.11 0.44 -13.17
CA GLY A 217 -14.06 -0.21 -13.96
C GLY A 217 -13.40 -1.35 -13.20
N LEU A 218 -13.01 -2.40 -13.92
CA LEU A 218 -12.43 -3.62 -13.33
C LEU A 218 -11.15 -3.32 -12.52
N GLN A 219 -10.25 -2.48 -13.03
CA GLN A 219 -8.98 -2.14 -12.37
C GLN A 219 -9.20 -1.46 -11.02
N ARG A 220 -10.14 -0.51 -10.94
CA ARG A 220 -10.47 0.16 -9.69
C ARG A 220 -11.07 -0.83 -8.68
N SER A 221 -11.97 -1.70 -9.14
CA SER A 221 -12.58 -2.76 -8.33
C SER A 221 -11.54 -3.74 -7.79
N LEU A 222 -10.60 -4.19 -8.62
CA LEU A 222 -9.49 -5.08 -8.24
C LEU A 222 -8.62 -4.46 -7.14
N LEU A 223 -8.24 -3.19 -7.31
CA LEU A 223 -7.35 -2.51 -6.37
C LEU A 223 -8.03 -2.21 -5.03
N ARG A 224 -9.34 -1.94 -5.02
CA ARG A 224 -10.10 -1.75 -3.76
C ARG A 224 -10.29 -3.05 -3.00
N GLU A 225 -10.64 -4.12 -3.71
CA GLU A 225 -11.01 -5.38 -3.09
C GLU A 225 -9.85 -6.37 -2.95
N GLN A 226 -8.63 -5.91 -3.22
CA GLN A 226 -7.41 -6.72 -3.16
C GLN A 226 -7.26 -7.48 -1.85
N SER A 227 -7.65 -6.88 -0.72
CA SER A 227 -7.59 -7.52 0.60
C SER A 227 -8.47 -8.78 0.69
N ARG A 228 -9.63 -8.81 0.00
CA ARG A 228 -10.54 -9.97 0.01
C ARG A 228 -10.01 -11.18 -0.76
N PHE A 229 -9.05 -10.97 -1.67
CA PHE A 229 -8.36 -12.07 -2.34
C PHE A 229 -7.21 -12.65 -1.51
N ASN A 230 -6.77 -11.90 -0.50
CA ASN A 230 -5.66 -12.27 0.37
C ASN A 230 -6.12 -12.62 1.81
N ALA A 231 -7.43 -12.57 2.10
CA ALA A 231 -8.02 -12.84 3.42
C ALA A 231 -8.24 -14.34 3.69
#